data_AF-A0A939WZ62-F1
#
_entry.id   AF-A0A939WZ62-F1
#
_cell.length_a   1.000
_cell.length_b   1.000
_cell.length_c   1.000
_cell.angle_alpha   90.00
_cell.angle_beta   90.00
_cell.angle_gamma   90.00
#
_symmetry.space_group_name_H-M   'P 1'
#
loop_
_entity.id
_entity.type
_entity.pdbx_description
1 polymer ?
#
loop_
_entity_poly.entity_id
_entity_poly.type
_entity_poly.pdbx_seq_one_letter_code
_entity_poly.pdbx_strand_id
1 'polypeptide(L)'
;MGRKRKRVGLLIHDEESEYSMELIKGIKQGCKEADAQLFIFTVGEFNCSWSKNEYQRRAVTFFINQNNIDVLLCASAIQMNNISTEDFISYLNYFKPLPVISIGVEIPDIPSVVVDCTKALKNLVNHLIDKHHCKKIGVLGVSISSKDAE
;
A
#
# COMPACT_ATOMS: atom_id res chain seq x y z
N MET A 1 -16.80 0.86 31.42
CA MET A 1 -17.06 1.32 30.03
C MET A 1 -16.27 0.40 29.10
N GLY A 2 -16.91 -0.33 28.20
CA GLY A 2 -16.22 -1.23 27.27
C GLY A 2 -15.29 -0.48 26.32
N ARG A 3 -14.16 -1.08 25.95
CA ARG A 3 -13.21 -0.48 24.99
C ARG A 3 -13.91 -0.31 23.64
N LYS A 4 -13.97 0.92 23.12
CA LYS A 4 -14.57 1.20 21.81
C LYS A 4 -13.78 0.46 20.72
N ARG A 5 -14.49 -0.32 19.89
CA ARG A 5 -13.93 -1.06 18.75
C ARG A 5 -13.18 -0.10 17.83
N LYS A 6 -11.93 -0.42 17.49
CA LYS A 6 -11.11 0.45 16.62
C LYS A 6 -11.64 0.43 15.19
N ARG A 7 -11.60 1.58 14.51
CA ARG A 7 -12.07 1.75 13.13
C ARG A 7 -10.86 1.97 12.24
N VAL A 8 -10.53 0.99 11.42
CA VAL A 8 -9.38 0.99 10.52
C VAL A 8 -9.88 1.30 9.11
N GLY A 9 -9.35 2.36 8.50
CA GLY A 9 -9.52 2.61 7.08
C GLY A 9 -8.42 1.94 6.28
N LEU A 10 -8.74 1.42 5.10
CA LEU A 10 -7.79 0.95 4.10
C LEU A 10 -8.02 1.70 2.80
N LEU A 11 -7.00 2.42 2.35
CA LEU A 11 -6.97 3.17 1.10
C LEU A 11 -6.27 2.33 0.02
N ILE A 12 -6.98 2.02 -1.06
CA ILE A 12 -6.50 1.21 -2.19
C ILE A 12 -6.89 1.84 -3.53
N HIS A 13 -6.20 1.41 -4.59
CA HIS A 13 -6.50 1.83 -5.96
C HIS A 13 -7.87 1.32 -6.43
N ASP A 14 -7.99 -0.01 -6.46
CA ASP A 14 -9.16 -0.79 -6.81
C ASP A 14 -9.18 -2.08 -5.98
N GLU A 15 -10.33 -2.76 -5.99
CA GLU A 15 -10.57 -4.04 -5.34
C GLU A 15 -10.29 -5.27 -6.22
N GLU A 16 -9.89 -5.07 -7.48
CA GLU A 16 -9.80 -6.13 -8.49
C GLU A 16 -8.40 -6.75 -8.58
N SER A 17 -7.35 -6.00 -8.24
CA SER A 17 -5.98 -6.51 -8.31
C SER A 17 -5.72 -7.62 -7.29
N GLU A 18 -4.93 -8.64 -7.68
CA GLU A 18 -4.52 -9.73 -6.80
C GLU A 18 -3.81 -9.21 -5.54
N TYR A 19 -2.99 -8.17 -5.69
CA TYR A 19 -2.34 -7.48 -4.58
C TYR A 19 -3.36 -6.87 -3.60
N SER A 20 -4.35 -6.13 -4.10
CA SER A 20 -5.42 -5.56 -3.27
C SER A 20 -6.19 -6.65 -2.52
N MET A 21 -6.54 -7.75 -3.19
CA MET A 21 -7.31 -8.84 -2.57
C MET A 21 -6.54 -9.52 -1.44
N GLU A 22 -5.28 -9.86 -1.65
CA GLU A 22 -4.46 -10.48 -0.60
C GLU A 22 -4.17 -9.49 0.55
N LEU A 23 -3.99 -8.21 0.25
CA LEU A 23 -3.86 -7.17 1.26
C LEU A 23 -5.12 -7.03 2.12
N ILE A 24 -6.31 -6.95 1.47
CA ILE A 24 -7.60 -6.90 2.16
C ILE A 24 -7.78 -8.13 3.06
N LYS A 25 -7.44 -9.33 2.56
CA LYS A 25 -7.56 -10.58 3.31
C LYS A 25 -6.68 -10.58 4.56
N GLY A 26 -5.41 -10.18 4.44
CA GLY A 26 -4.49 -10.07 5.57
C GLY A 26 -4.95 -9.04 6.61
N ILE A 27 -5.34 -7.85 6.16
CA ILE A 27 -5.83 -6.78 7.05
C ILE A 27 -7.15 -7.17 7.72
N LYS A 28 -8.06 -7.82 6.99
CA LYS A 28 -9.32 -8.33 7.54
C LYS A 28 -9.08 -9.35 8.66
N GLN A 29 -8.10 -10.25 8.48
CA GLN A 29 -7.71 -11.19 9.51
C GLN A 29 -7.15 -10.47 10.75
N GLY A 30 -6.21 -9.52 10.56
CA GLY A 30 -5.67 -8.73 11.67
C GLY A 30 -6.73 -7.89 12.39
N CYS A 31 -7.69 -7.31 11.66
CA CYS A 31 -8.82 -6.59 12.26
C CYS A 31 -9.72 -7.53 13.06
N LYS A 32 -9.92 -8.77 12.62
CA LYS A 32 -10.70 -9.77 13.37
C LYS A 32 -10.01 -10.13 14.68
N GLU A 33 -8.70 -10.36 14.66
CA GLU A 33 -7.91 -10.70 15.84
C GLU A 33 -7.84 -9.54 16.84
N ALA A 34 -7.78 -8.30 16.36
CA ALA A 34 -7.72 -7.11 17.19
C ALA A 34 -9.09 -6.59 17.67
N ASP A 35 -10.19 -7.26 17.31
CA ASP A 35 -11.56 -6.74 17.43
C ASP A 35 -11.66 -5.28 16.91
N ALA A 36 -11.42 -5.10 15.62
CA ALA A 36 -11.46 -3.82 14.91
C ALA A 36 -12.40 -3.91 13.69
N GLN A 37 -13.00 -2.79 13.32
CA GLN A 37 -13.81 -2.62 12.10
C GLN A 37 -12.91 -2.20 10.96
N LEU A 38 -13.13 -2.75 9.77
CA LEU A 38 -12.41 -2.38 8.55
C LEU A 38 -13.36 -1.64 7.60
N PHE A 39 -12.92 -0.47 7.14
CA PHE A 39 -13.54 0.32 6.08
C PHE A 39 -12.58 0.36 4.90
N ILE A 40 -13.06 0.04 3.70
CA ILE A 40 -12.23 0.00 2.50
C ILE A 40 -12.65 1.18 1.61
N PHE A 41 -11.68 1.97 1.18
CA PHE A 41 -11.84 3.14 0.35
C PHE A 41 -11.05 2.96 -0.94
N THR A 42 -11.76 2.94 -2.07
CA THR A 42 -11.16 2.86 -3.41
C THR A 42 -11.06 4.26 -4.00
N VAL A 43 -9.85 4.68 -4.35
CA VAL A 43 -9.57 6.08 -4.73
C VAL A 43 -9.07 6.29 -6.16
N GLY A 44 -8.89 5.21 -6.92
CA GLY A 44 -8.42 5.29 -8.32
C GLY A 44 -7.00 5.84 -8.46
N GLU A 45 -6.48 5.85 -9.69
CA GLU A 45 -5.06 6.10 -9.96
C GLU A 45 -4.75 7.58 -10.08
N PHE A 46 -3.66 8.03 -9.46
CA PHE A 46 -3.16 9.39 -9.70
C PHE A 46 -2.74 9.51 -11.16
N ASN A 47 -3.11 10.61 -11.81
CA ASN A 47 -2.71 10.94 -13.18
C ASN A 47 -2.83 9.77 -14.19
N CYS A 48 -3.88 8.94 -14.07
CA CYS A 48 -4.10 7.82 -14.97
C CYS A 48 -4.16 8.31 -16.42
N SER A 49 -3.24 7.83 -17.27
CA SER A 49 -3.15 8.26 -18.68
C SER A 49 -4.27 7.71 -19.55
N TRP A 50 -4.88 6.58 -19.15
CA TRP A 50 -5.87 5.85 -19.94
C TRP A 50 -7.32 6.12 -19.51
N SER A 51 -7.55 6.62 -18.29
CA SER A 51 -8.88 6.92 -17.74
C SER A 51 -8.95 8.34 -17.19
N LYS A 52 -9.83 9.17 -17.76
CA LYS A 52 -10.07 10.55 -17.31
C LYS A 52 -10.99 10.65 -16.09
N ASN A 53 -11.59 9.54 -15.65
CA ASN A 53 -12.63 9.55 -14.61
C ASN A 53 -12.12 9.06 -13.24
N GLU A 54 -10.88 8.57 -13.12
CA GLU A 54 -10.33 8.08 -11.85
C GLU A 54 -10.38 9.13 -10.73
N TYR A 55 -10.25 10.42 -11.06
CA TYR A 55 -10.33 11.49 -10.06
C TYR A 55 -11.67 11.52 -9.32
N GLN A 56 -12.77 11.06 -9.93
CA GLN A 56 -14.10 11.07 -9.30
C GLN A 56 -14.16 10.09 -8.12
N ARG A 57 -13.42 8.97 -8.21
CA ARG A 57 -13.30 8.00 -7.11
C ARG A 57 -12.67 8.62 -5.86
N ARG A 58 -11.78 9.62 -6.02
CA ARG A 58 -11.19 10.34 -4.89
C ARG A 58 -12.18 11.16 -4.08
N ALA A 59 -13.38 11.44 -4.56
CA ALA A 59 -14.36 12.17 -3.76
C ALA A 59 -14.65 11.50 -2.40
N VAL A 60 -14.42 10.18 -2.30
CA VAL A 60 -14.55 9.46 -1.03
C VAL A 60 -13.57 9.95 0.05
N THR A 61 -12.42 10.53 -0.32
CA THR A 61 -11.40 10.98 0.64
C THR A 61 -11.87 12.15 1.51
N PHE A 62 -12.82 12.96 1.02
CA PHE A 62 -13.45 14.03 1.81
C PHE A 62 -14.21 13.49 3.03
N PHE A 63 -14.60 12.22 3.00
CA PHE A 63 -15.26 11.53 4.10
C PHE A 63 -14.29 10.78 5.00
N ILE A 64 -12.97 10.90 4.83
CA ILE A 64 -11.98 10.20 5.65
C ILE A 64 -11.36 11.18 6.65
N ASN A 65 -11.62 11.00 7.95
CA ASN A 65 -11.03 11.81 9.02
C ASN A 65 -11.12 11.13 10.39
N GLN A 66 -10.47 11.71 11.40
CA GLN A 66 -10.45 11.19 12.78
C GLN A 66 -11.83 10.99 13.43
N ASN A 67 -12.88 11.63 12.93
CA ASN A 67 -14.23 11.46 13.48
C ASN A 67 -14.86 10.15 13.00
N ASN A 68 -14.48 9.63 11.83
CA ASN A 68 -15.07 8.42 11.24
C ASN A 68 -14.16 7.19 11.30
N ILE A 69 -12.84 7.35 11.26
CA ILE A 69 -11.87 6.27 11.47
C ILE A 69 -10.79 6.68 12.47
N ASP A 70 -10.10 5.70 13.05
CA ASP A 70 -9.07 5.92 14.07
C ASP A 70 -7.64 5.82 13.51
N VAL A 71 -7.46 5.14 12.39
CA VAL A 71 -6.19 5.00 11.65
C VAL A 71 -6.50 4.72 10.17
N LEU A 72 -5.70 5.28 9.27
CA LEU A 72 -5.74 5.01 7.84
C LEU A 72 -4.50 4.20 7.41
N LEU A 73 -4.73 3.02 6.85
CA LEU A 73 -3.72 2.24 6.15
C LEU A 73 -3.75 2.64 4.68
N CYS A 74 -2.60 3.01 4.12
CA CYS A 74 -2.47 3.37 2.72
C CYS A 74 -1.63 2.33 1.99
N ALA A 75 -2.20 1.66 0.99
CA ALA A 75 -1.47 0.76 0.09
C ALA A 75 -0.58 1.57 -0.88
N SER A 76 0.49 2.16 -0.36
CA SER A 76 1.37 3.10 -1.08
C SER A 76 2.07 2.45 -2.28
N ALA A 77 2.43 1.17 -2.20
CA ALA A 77 3.07 0.43 -3.30
C ALA A 77 2.29 0.43 -4.61
N ILE A 78 0.96 0.59 -4.57
CA ILE A 78 0.11 0.65 -5.76
C ILE A 78 -0.44 2.06 -6.04
N GLN A 79 -0.24 3.01 -5.13
CA GLN A 79 -0.75 4.38 -5.25
C GLN A 79 0.30 5.34 -5.82
N MET A 80 1.59 5.03 -5.70
CA MET A 80 2.69 5.91 -6.10
C MET A 80 3.11 5.81 -7.58
N ASN A 81 2.42 5.02 -8.41
CA ASN A 81 2.84 4.73 -9.80
C ASN A 81 2.98 5.98 -10.69
N ASN A 82 2.11 6.98 -10.50
CA ASN A 82 1.92 8.09 -11.42
C ASN A 82 1.84 9.45 -10.70
N ILE A 83 2.46 9.54 -9.52
CA ILE A 83 2.51 10.75 -8.69
C ILE A 83 3.94 10.94 -8.17
N SER A 84 4.38 12.19 -7.99
CA SER A 84 5.68 12.45 -7.36
C SER A 84 5.65 12.05 -5.89
N THR A 85 6.81 11.70 -5.33
CA THR A 85 6.92 11.39 -3.90
C THR A 85 6.48 12.57 -3.03
N GLU A 86 6.82 13.79 -3.42
CA GLU A 86 6.48 15.02 -2.71
C GLU A 86 4.97 15.29 -2.70
N ASP A 87 4.30 15.12 -3.85
CA ASP A 87 2.85 15.27 -3.95
C ASP A 87 2.13 14.17 -3.18
N PHE A 88 2.67 12.94 -3.18
CA PHE A 88 2.11 11.83 -2.42
C PHE A 88 2.24 12.05 -0.90
N ILE A 89 3.38 12.54 -0.43
CA ILE A 89 3.57 12.94 0.98
C ILE A 89 2.57 14.05 1.34
N SER A 90 2.40 15.04 0.47
CA SER A 90 1.42 16.12 0.66
C SER A 90 -0.02 15.57 0.73
N TYR A 91 -0.34 14.59 -0.11
CA TYR A 91 -1.61 13.88 -0.10
C TYR A 91 -1.84 13.09 1.20
N LEU A 92 -0.82 12.40 1.75
CA LEU A 92 -0.97 11.71 3.03
C LEU A 92 -1.08 12.70 4.21
N ASN A 93 -0.40 13.84 4.12
CA ASN A 93 -0.48 14.91 5.11
C ASN A 93 -1.86 15.56 5.18
N TYR A 94 -2.65 15.54 4.09
CA TYR A 94 -4.04 16.02 4.07
C TYR A 94 -4.93 15.35 5.14
N PHE A 95 -4.64 14.09 5.49
CA PHE A 95 -5.44 13.36 6.49
C PHE A 95 -5.15 13.79 7.93
N LYS A 96 -4.09 14.56 8.20
CA LYS A 96 -3.76 15.00 9.57
C LYS A 96 -4.94 15.73 10.22
N PRO A 97 -5.22 15.49 11.51
CA PRO A 97 -4.41 14.76 12.49
C PRO A 97 -4.67 13.24 12.55
N LEU A 98 -5.39 12.66 11.59
CA LEU A 98 -5.61 11.21 11.54
C LEU A 98 -4.27 10.47 11.36
N PRO A 99 -3.96 9.44 12.18
CA PRO A 99 -2.78 8.62 11.98
C PRO A 99 -2.85 7.86 10.64
N VAL A 100 -1.78 7.96 9.85
CA VAL A 100 -1.62 7.26 8.57
C VAL A 100 -0.45 6.28 8.68
N ILE A 101 -0.61 5.09 8.12
CA ILE A 101 0.43 4.07 8.00
C ILE A 101 0.57 3.68 6.53
N SER A 102 1.79 3.71 6.02
CA SER A 102 2.12 3.29 4.66
C SER A 102 2.30 1.77 4.59
N ILE A 103 1.86 1.15 3.49
CA ILE A 103 2.07 -0.28 3.20
C ILE A 103 2.72 -0.44 1.83
N GLY A 104 3.94 -0.95 1.85
CA GLY A 104 4.71 -1.34 0.68
C GLY A 104 5.80 -0.35 0.27
N VAL A 105 5.67 0.94 0.62
CA VAL A 105 6.71 1.96 0.40
C VAL A 105 7.08 2.63 1.72
N GLU A 106 8.36 2.85 1.95
CA GLU A 106 8.83 3.66 3.08
C GLU A 106 8.65 5.15 2.76
N ILE A 107 7.91 5.86 3.61
CA ILE A 107 7.62 7.27 3.43
C ILE A 107 8.20 8.06 4.62
N PRO A 108 9.00 9.11 4.37
CA PRO A 108 9.55 9.93 5.44
C PRO A 108 8.48 10.41 6.43
N ASP A 109 8.78 10.32 7.72
CA ASP A 109 7.93 10.73 8.84
C ASP A 109 6.56 10.03 8.95
N ILE A 110 6.32 8.96 8.17
CA ILE A 110 5.11 8.14 8.22
C ILE A 110 5.49 6.70 8.55
N PRO A 111 4.90 6.10 9.61
CA PRO A 111 5.13 4.68 9.91
C PRO A 111 4.80 3.81 8.70
N SER A 112 5.71 2.90 8.35
CA SER A 112 5.63 2.12 7.12
C SER A 112 5.81 0.63 7.40
N VAL A 113 5.00 -0.21 6.74
CA VAL A 113 5.16 -1.66 6.70
C VAL A 113 5.66 -2.03 5.31
N VAL A 114 6.90 -2.50 5.22
CA VAL A 114 7.57 -2.80 3.94
C VAL A 114 8.10 -4.23 3.92
N VAL A 115 8.27 -4.77 2.71
CA VAL A 115 8.88 -6.07 2.47
C VAL A 115 10.31 -5.86 1.96
N ASP A 116 11.26 -6.57 2.55
CA ASP A 116 12.65 -6.57 2.09
C ASP A 116 12.79 -7.45 0.83
N CYS A 117 12.47 -6.87 -0.32
CA CYS A 117 12.54 -7.53 -1.62
C CYS A 117 13.98 -7.90 -2.02
N THR A 118 14.97 -7.11 -1.60
CA THR A 118 16.39 -7.38 -1.86
C THR A 118 16.83 -8.67 -1.18
N LYS A 119 16.52 -8.82 0.11
CA LYS A 119 16.78 -10.05 0.85
C LYS A 119 15.98 -11.22 0.30
N ALA A 120 14.71 -11.01 -0.07
CA ALA A 120 13.88 -12.05 -0.66
C ALA A 120 14.48 -12.59 -1.98
N LEU A 121 14.88 -11.70 -2.90
CA LEU A 121 15.52 -12.08 -4.15
C LEU A 121 16.86 -12.78 -3.91
N LYS A 122 17.69 -12.27 -3.00
CA LYS A 122 18.96 -12.91 -2.63
C LYS A 122 18.73 -14.33 -2.09
N ASN A 123 17.76 -14.51 -1.21
CA ASN A 123 17.40 -15.82 -0.66
C ASN A 123 16.92 -16.78 -1.75
N LEU A 124 16.10 -16.29 -2.68
CA LEU A 124 15.62 -17.08 -3.83
C LEU A 124 16.78 -17.52 -4.73
N VAL A 125 17.68 -16.61 -5.10
CA VAL A 125 18.85 -16.92 -5.94
C VAL A 125 19.77 -17.92 -5.25
N ASN A 126 20.05 -17.72 -3.96
CA ASN A 126 20.85 -18.68 -3.18
C ASN A 126 20.19 -20.06 -3.13
N HIS A 127 18.87 -20.13 -2.97
CA HIS A 127 18.15 -21.40 -2.99
C HIS A 127 18.32 -22.13 -4.33
N LEU A 128 18.24 -21.40 -5.46
CA LEU A 128 18.46 -21.98 -6.79
C LEU A 128 19.90 -22.50 -6.97
N ILE A 129 20.89 -21.80 -6.45
CA ILE A 129 22.30 -22.21 -6.54
C ILE A 129 22.57 -23.42 -5.63
N ASP A 130 22.18 -23.32 -4.36
CA ASP A 130 22.60 -24.28 -3.33
C ASP A 130 21.76 -25.56 -3.34
N LYS A 131 20.46 -25.46 -3.63
CA LYS A 131 19.52 -26.59 -3.60
C LYS A 131 19.24 -27.17 -4.98
N HIS A 132 19.25 -26.34 -6.01
CA HIS A 132 18.96 -26.76 -7.39
C HIS A 132 20.17 -26.76 -8.32
N HIS A 133 21.35 -26.32 -7.83
CA HIS A 133 22.61 -26.30 -8.59
C HIS A 133 22.53 -25.52 -9.91
N CYS A 134 21.63 -24.52 -9.97
CA CYS A 134 21.49 -23.65 -11.11
C CYS A 134 22.74 -22.75 -11.26
N LYS A 135 23.37 -22.77 -12.44
CA LYS A 135 24.57 -21.95 -12.75
C LYS A 135 24.32 -20.79 -13.71
N LYS A 136 23.17 -20.79 -14.39
CA LYS A 136 22.75 -19.77 -15.35
C LYS A 136 21.35 -19.33 -14.95
N ILE A 137 21.24 -18.16 -14.34
CA ILE A 137 19.99 -17.60 -13.82
C ILE A 137 19.68 -16.35 -14.63
N GLY A 138 18.55 -16.34 -15.32
CA GLY A 138 18.00 -15.14 -15.94
C GLY A 138 17.03 -14.46 -14.99
N VAL A 139 17.04 -13.13 -14.95
CA VAL A 139 16.08 -12.33 -14.20
C VAL A 139 15.30 -11.46 -15.19
N LEU A 140 13.99 -11.55 -15.16
CA LEU A 140 13.10 -10.64 -15.89
C LEU A 140 12.59 -9.59 -14.91
N GLY A 141 13.09 -8.36 -15.05
CA GLY A 141 12.63 -7.21 -14.29
C GLY A 141 11.69 -6.32 -15.12
N VAL A 142 11.00 -5.41 -14.45
CA VAL A 142 10.29 -4.30 -15.12
C VAL A 142 11.31 -3.20 -15.43
N SER A 143 11.16 -2.52 -16.56
CA SER A 143 12.12 -1.51 -17.05
C SER A 143 12.35 -0.38 -16.03
N ILE A 144 13.62 -0.01 -15.82
CA ILE A 144 14.16 0.91 -14.80
C ILE A 144 13.86 2.39 -15.14
N SER A 145 12.68 2.73 -15.68
CA SER A 145 12.26 4.14 -15.69
C SER A 145 11.70 4.58 -14.33
N SER A 146 11.63 3.70 -13.34
CA SER A 146 11.25 3.99 -11.96
C SER A 146 12.50 4.18 -11.09
N LYS A 147 12.50 5.24 -10.27
CA LYS A 147 13.63 5.74 -9.45
C LYS A 147 14.08 4.82 -8.30
N ASP A 148 13.64 3.56 -8.26
CA ASP A 148 13.88 2.65 -7.14
C ASP A 148 15.11 1.74 -7.34
N ALA A 149 16.05 2.14 -8.20
CA ALA A 149 17.24 1.38 -8.56
C ALA A 149 18.54 2.05 -8.08
N GLU A 150 18.55 2.55 -6.84
CA GLU A 150 19.78 2.91 -6.11
C GLU A 150 19.91 2.12 -4.80
#